data_AF-A0A4V1J0R7-F1
#
_entry.id   AF-A0A4V1J0R7-F1
#
_cell.length_a   1.000
_cell.length_b   1.000
_cell.length_c   1.000
_cell.angle_alpha   90.00
_cell.angle_beta   90.00
_cell.angle_gamma   90.00
#
_symmetry.space_group_name_H-M   'P 1'
#
loop_
_entity.id
_entity.type
_entity.pdbx_description
1 polymer ?
#
loop_
_entity_poly.entity_id
_entity_poly.type
_entity_poly.pdbx_seq_one_letter_code
_entity_poly.pdbx_strand_id
1 'polypeptide(L)'
;MELASKHRTTFVSLNEPEEVDALADVAAQARAALDPLVELYQQALAHQQQQQPARAVACYEQAMDSLLMRQLGLHTEQSDADSDASTSTSGSEETEDDDEDDGDDDEDDDDGDGNSDSSMNKDGQDTGDAANAPPLAVSDTAQTSNTGAPMEHDIVMQEAAPDAGEESDGESPAARPSTSRRSSMASQRSVASGRQKQKKMSAATEQAIMAFIENTKELRRMRDQLQFLVLTNFARLLAMPSVAWTDLPRALTYTSKAVTLDAANTAVWCQLARMARQCSKPSLMLHAYEQGLLTRMLPASYDAHRAHSWPSMLESLADTWPERVATLSPYGWECLLGLCQALFERGDIHRCQQLMAPILDVYPDVQIDAQLRGYIDRARAIRREAEKQLCQLDATWMVGRSSASMESQPETTGNAVLRVFVMTTNDSIQSVL
;
A
#
# COMPACT_ATOMS: atom_id res chain seq x y z
N MET A 1 -57.95 -28.90 -5.06
CA MET A 1 -56.91 -27.85 -5.20
C MET A 1 -55.68 -28.38 -4.47
N GLU A 2 -54.96 -29.38 -4.95
CA GLU A 2 -54.22 -29.49 -6.24
C GLU A 2 -53.20 -28.35 -6.42
N LEU A 3 -51.99 -28.57 -5.92
CA LEU A 3 -50.70 -28.02 -6.39
C LEU A 3 -49.56 -28.84 -5.75
N ALA A 4 -49.50 -30.14 -6.10
CA ALA A 4 -48.35 -30.98 -5.79
C ALA A 4 -47.30 -30.79 -6.91
N SER A 5 -46.37 -29.87 -6.68
CA SER A 5 -45.23 -29.61 -7.58
C SER A 5 -44.32 -30.84 -7.64
N LYS A 6 -44.29 -31.48 -8.82
CA LYS A 6 -43.34 -32.53 -9.18
C LYS A 6 -41.93 -31.92 -9.30
N HIS A 7 -41.17 -31.89 -8.21
CA HIS A 7 -39.71 -31.82 -8.32
C HIS A 7 -39.19 -33.18 -8.80
N ARG A 8 -39.09 -33.32 -10.13
CA ARG A 8 -38.43 -34.44 -10.78
C ARG A 8 -36.92 -34.18 -10.67
N THR A 9 -36.32 -34.61 -9.56
CA THR A 9 -34.88 -34.63 -9.37
C THR A 9 -34.30 -35.64 -10.35
N THR A 10 -33.83 -35.17 -11.51
CA THR A 10 -33.01 -35.97 -12.42
C THR A 10 -31.72 -36.29 -11.70
N PHE A 11 -31.63 -37.50 -11.14
CA PHE A 11 -30.38 -38.12 -10.76
C PHE A 11 -29.55 -38.29 -12.04
N VAL A 12 -28.63 -37.36 -12.27
CA VAL A 12 -27.57 -37.53 -13.27
C VAL A 12 -26.69 -38.67 -12.77
N SER A 13 -26.58 -39.73 -13.57
CA SER A 13 -25.78 -40.90 -13.23
C SER A 13 -24.31 -40.54 -13.37
N LEU A 14 -23.63 -40.27 -12.25
CA LEU A 14 -22.20 -39.92 -12.14
C LEU A 14 -21.27 -41.15 -12.35
N ASN A 15 -21.58 -42.01 -13.33
CA ASN A 15 -20.85 -43.27 -13.55
C ASN A 15 -20.19 -43.34 -14.93
N GLU A 16 -19.82 -42.21 -15.52
CA GLU A 16 -18.94 -42.20 -16.69
C GLU A 16 -17.48 -42.00 -16.25
N PRO A 17 -16.67 -43.08 -16.15
CA PRO A 17 -15.27 -42.98 -15.73
C PRO A 17 -14.39 -42.13 -16.67
N GLU A 18 -14.83 -41.86 -17.90
CA GLU A 18 -14.09 -41.02 -18.86
C GLU A 18 -14.04 -39.53 -18.47
N GLU A 19 -15.05 -39.01 -17.77
CA GLU A 19 -15.06 -37.59 -17.35
C GLU A 19 -14.04 -37.31 -16.22
N VAL A 20 -13.76 -38.31 -15.38
CA VAL A 20 -12.81 -38.17 -14.26
C VAL A 20 -11.37 -38.06 -14.76
N ASP A 21 -11.01 -38.85 -15.78
CA ASP A 21 -9.68 -38.80 -16.40
C ASP A 21 -9.45 -37.48 -17.15
N ALA A 22 -10.46 -36.99 -17.87
CA ALA A 22 -10.38 -35.70 -18.57
C ALA A 22 -10.19 -34.51 -17.59
N LEU A 23 -10.88 -34.53 -16.44
CA LEU A 23 -10.70 -33.51 -15.40
C LEU A 23 -9.31 -33.56 -14.75
N ALA A 24 -8.76 -34.75 -14.52
CA ALA A 24 -7.41 -34.92 -14.00
C ALA A 24 -6.36 -34.36 -14.97
N ASP A 25 -6.53 -34.60 -16.27
CA ASP A 25 -5.66 -34.05 -17.31
C ASP A 25 -5.73 -32.53 -17.38
N VAL A 26 -6.92 -31.93 -17.30
CA VAL A 26 -7.08 -30.47 -17.26
C VAL A 26 -6.46 -29.87 -15.99
N ALA A 27 -6.62 -30.52 -14.84
CA ALA A 27 -5.99 -30.07 -13.60
C ALA A 27 -4.46 -30.12 -13.66
N ALA A 28 -3.89 -31.19 -14.25
CA ALA A 28 -2.45 -31.30 -14.48
C ALA A 28 -1.94 -30.22 -15.44
N GLN A 29 -2.68 -29.97 -16.53
CA GLN A 29 -2.36 -28.90 -17.48
C GLN A 29 -2.47 -27.51 -16.85
N ALA A 30 -3.45 -27.28 -15.97
CA ALA A 30 -3.63 -26.02 -15.26
C ALA A 30 -2.50 -25.73 -14.26
N ARG A 31 -2.01 -26.75 -13.56
CA ARG A 31 -0.78 -26.62 -12.74
C ARG A 31 0.43 -26.34 -13.60
N ALA A 32 0.62 -27.12 -14.67
CA ALA A 32 1.73 -26.92 -15.61
C ALA A 32 1.70 -25.55 -16.30
N ALA A 33 0.53 -24.92 -16.42
CA ALA A 33 0.41 -23.55 -16.96
C ALA A 33 0.97 -22.48 -16.01
N LEU A 34 1.08 -22.75 -14.71
CA LEU A 34 1.70 -21.85 -13.72
C LEU A 34 3.23 -21.97 -13.69
N ASP A 35 3.80 -23.13 -14.07
CA ASP A 35 5.24 -23.40 -14.01
C ASP A 35 6.10 -22.34 -14.70
N PRO A 36 5.76 -21.84 -15.92
CA PRO A 36 6.57 -20.80 -16.56
C PRO A 36 6.64 -19.50 -15.75
N LEU A 37 5.56 -19.14 -15.04
CA LEU A 37 5.53 -17.94 -14.21
C LEU A 37 6.37 -18.15 -12.93
N VAL A 38 6.32 -19.35 -12.34
CA VAL A 38 7.16 -19.75 -11.20
C VAL A 38 8.64 -19.72 -11.58
N GLU A 39 9.01 -20.29 -12.73
CA GLU A 39 10.38 -20.29 -13.24
C GLU A 39 10.92 -18.87 -13.45
N LEU A 40 10.12 -18.00 -14.09
CA LEU A 40 10.52 -16.59 -14.29
C LEU A 40 10.69 -15.85 -12.97
N TYR A 41 9.79 -16.08 -12.01
CA TYR A 41 9.90 -15.50 -10.68
C TYR A 41 11.20 -15.96 -9.96
N GLN A 42 11.48 -17.26 -9.97
CA GLN A 42 12.70 -17.82 -9.37
C GLN A 42 13.98 -17.29 -10.04
N GLN A 43 13.98 -17.19 -11.38
CA GLN A 43 15.10 -16.59 -12.11
C GLN A 43 15.30 -15.11 -11.75
N ALA A 44 14.21 -14.35 -11.60
CA ALA A 44 14.28 -12.95 -11.19
C ALA A 44 14.87 -12.80 -9.79
N LEU A 45 14.45 -13.62 -8.83
CA LEU A 45 15.02 -13.65 -7.48
C LEU A 45 16.51 -14.01 -7.50
N ALA A 46 16.91 -15.01 -8.28
CA ALA A 46 18.32 -15.39 -8.41
C ALA A 46 19.17 -14.23 -8.97
N HIS A 47 18.66 -13.50 -9.97
CA HIS A 47 19.34 -12.31 -10.49
C HIS A 47 19.41 -11.17 -9.47
N GLN A 48 18.37 -10.98 -8.65
CA GLN A 48 18.37 -9.98 -7.59
C GLN A 48 19.42 -10.30 -6.51
N GLN A 49 19.51 -11.56 -6.07
CA GLN A 49 20.54 -12.02 -5.13
C GLN A 49 21.97 -11.85 -5.68
N GLN A 50 22.14 -12.02 -7.00
CA GLN A 50 23.41 -11.79 -7.69
C GLN A 50 23.70 -10.30 -7.98
N GLN A 51 22.89 -9.38 -7.46
CA GLN A 51 23.01 -7.94 -7.71
C GLN A 51 22.96 -7.59 -9.21
N GLN A 52 22.14 -8.30 -9.98
CA GLN A 52 21.89 -8.08 -11.41
C GLN A 52 20.46 -7.53 -11.64
N PRO A 53 20.13 -6.31 -11.17
CA PRO A 53 18.77 -5.77 -11.21
C PRO A 53 18.22 -5.65 -12.63
N ALA A 54 19.06 -5.38 -13.64
CA ALA A 54 18.63 -5.31 -15.04
C ALA A 54 17.99 -6.62 -15.54
N ARG A 55 18.60 -7.74 -15.16
CA ARG A 55 18.14 -9.07 -15.56
C ARG A 55 16.92 -9.49 -14.76
N ALA A 56 16.89 -9.15 -13.47
CA ALA A 56 15.69 -9.35 -12.66
C ALA A 56 14.49 -8.60 -13.25
N VAL A 57 14.67 -7.33 -13.63
CA VAL A 57 13.65 -6.53 -14.33
C VAL A 57 13.20 -7.21 -15.61
N ALA A 58 14.11 -7.67 -16.47
CA ALA A 58 13.75 -8.37 -17.71
C ALA A 58 12.94 -9.66 -17.45
N CYS A 59 13.29 -10.45 -16.43
CA CYS A 59 12.53 -11.63 -16.02
C CYS A 59 11.12 -11.25 -15.52
N TYR A 60 11.00 -10.19 -14.72
CA TYR A 60 9.70 -9.69 -14.27
C TYR A 60 8.86 -9.14 -15.41
N GLU A 61 9.42 -8.40 -16.37
CA GLU A 61 8.69 -7.94 -17.56
C GLU A 61 8.17 -9.12 -18.37
N GLN A 62 9.00 -10.15 -18.57
CA GLN A 62 8.57 -11.38 -19.23
C GLN A 62 7.45 -12.10 -18.44
N ALA A 63 7.51 -12.09 -17.10
CA ALA A 63 6.46 -12.63 -16.25
C ALA A 63 5.15 -11.83 -16.39
N MET A 64 5.23 -10.51 -16.43
CA MET A 64 4.10 -9.59 -16.64
C MET A 64 3.44 -9.76 -18.02
N ASP A 65 4.22 -10.15 -19.03
CA ASP A 65 3.72 -10.46 -20.38
C ASP A 65 3.09 -11.85 -20.50
N SER A 66 3.19 -12.69 -19.46
CA SER A 66 2.56 -14.01 -19.45
C SER A 66 1.04 -13.90 -19.51
N LEU A 67 0.40 -14.88 -20.14
CA LEU A 67 -1.06 -14.92 -20.32
C LEU A 67 -1.81 -14.87 -18.98
N LEU A 68 -1.23 -15.46 -17.94
CA LEU A 68 -1.75 -15.43 -16.57
C LEU A 68 -1.78 -14.02 -15.99
N MET A 69 -0.78 -13.19 -16.28
CA MET A 69 -0.73 -11.79 -15.82
C MET A 69 -1.64 -10.89 -16.65
N ARG A 70 -1.78 -11.13 -17.97
CA ARG A 70 -2.62 -10.31 -18.85
C ARG A 70 -4.09 -10.26 -18.45
N GLN A 71 -4.60 -11.30 -17.79
CA GLN A 71 -6.00 -11.34 -17.33
C GLN A 71 -6.32 -10.35 -16.21
N LEU A 72 -5.33 -9.78 -15.51
CA LEU A 72 -5.53 -8.73 -14.51
C LEU A 72 -5.90 -7.36 -15.13
N GLY A 73 -6.24 -7.30 -16.42
CA GLY A 73 -6.62 -6.05 -17.08
C GLY A 73 -5.48 -5.03 -17.17
N LEU A 74 -4.22 -5.50 -17.10
CA LEU A 74 -3.03 -4.64 -17.15
C LEU A 74 -2.86 -3.88 -18.48
N HIS A 75 -3.63 -4.25 -19.52
CA HIS A 75 -3.59 -3.62 -20.84
C HIS A 75 -4.72 -2.62 -21.11
N THR A 76 -5.62 -2.35 -20.15
CA THR A 76 -6.80 -1.51 -20.41
C THR A 76 -6.53 0.00 -20.28
N GLU A 77 -5.36 0.44 -19.83
CA GLU A 77 -5.10 1.87 -19.54
C GLU A 77 -4.41 2.64 -20.69
N GLN A 78 -4.31 2.07 -21.90
CA GLN A 78 -3.56 2.69 -22.99
C GLN A 78 -4.41 3.26 -24.15
N SER A 79 -5.74 3.36 -24.01
CA SER A 79 -6.61 3.92 -25.06
C SER A 79 -7.22 5.30 -24.79
N ASP A 80 -7.19 5.83 -23.58
CA ASP A 80 -8.05 6.99 -23.25
C ASP A 80 -7.29 8.33 -23.18
N ALA A 81 -6.02 8.38 -23.59
CA ALA A 81 -5.20 9.59 -23.55
C ALA A 81 -5.36 10.53 -24.78
N ASP A 82 -6.19 10.20 -25.77
CA ASP A 82 -6.36 11.01 -26.99
C ASP A 82 -7.79 11.56 -27.22
N SER A 83 -8.65 11.58 -26.20
CA SER A 83 -10.02 12.14 -26.32
C SER A 83 -10.19 13.58 -25.80
N ASP A 84 -9.12 14.37 -25.70
CA ASP A 84 -9.20 15.83 -25.54
C ASP A 84 -9.13 16.55 -26.90
N ALA A 85 -9.98 16.13 -27.83
CA ALA A 85 -10.20 16.82 -29.10
C ALA A 85 -11.47 17.70 -28.99
N SER A 86 -11.26 18.95 -28.58
CA SER A 86 -11.94 20.14 -29.12
C SER A 86 -13.47 20.14 -29.21
N THR A 87 -14.17 20.39 -28.10
CA THR A 87 -15.52 20.97 -28.17
C THR A 87 -15.40 22.49 -28.07
N SER A 88 -15.28 23.13 -29.24
CA SER A 88 -15.48 24.56 -29.40
C SER A 88 -16.98 24.80 -29.55
N THR A 89 -17.66 25.14 -28.46
CA THR A 89 -19.08 25.50 -28.49
C THR A 89 -19.21 27.02 -28.59
N SER A 90 -19.36 27.49 -29.82
CA SER A 90 -19.86 28.81 -30.13
C SER A 90 -21.38 28.81 -30.13
N GLY A 91 -21.99 29.66 -29.29
CA GLY A 91 -23.21 30.39 -29.64
C GLY A 91 -24.57 29.76 -29.29
N SER A 92 -25.28 30.51 -28.44
CA SER A 92 -26.71 30.87 -28.55
C SER A 92 -27.75 30.03 -27.83
N GLU A 93 -28.75 30.78 -27.33
CA GLU A 93 -30.08 30.38 -26.80
C GLU A 93 -30.04 30.09 -25.29
N GLU A 94 -30.25 31.09 -24.42
CA GLU A 94 -31.56 31.72 -24.09
C GLU A 94 -32.68 30.68 -23.93
N THR A 95 -32.74 30.08 -22.74
CA THR A 95 -33.97 29.54 -22.15
C THR A 95 -34.01 30.01 -20.70
N GLU A 96 -34.69 31.13 -20.51
CA GLU A 96 -35.49 31.41 -19.32
C GLU A 96 -36.61 30.37 -19.31
N ASP A 97 -36.81 29.68 -18.19
CA ASP A 97 -38.03 29.01 -17.72
C ASP A 97 -37.64 28.47 -16.33
N ASP A 98 -37.99 29.20 -15.26
CA ASP A 98 -39.19 28.95 -14.45
C ASP A 98 -39.28 27.49 -13.99
N ASP A 99 -39.02 27.25 -12.70
CA ASP A 99 -39.99 26.61 -11.82
C ASP A 99 -39.44 26.59 -10.38
N GLU A 100 -40.03 27.48 -9.59
CA GLU A 100 -40.08 27.46 -8.14
C GLU A 100 -40.76 26.16 -7.70
N ASP A 101 -40.10 25.35 -6.86
CA ASP A 101 -40.79 24.33 -6.07
C ASP A 101 -40.25 24.36 -4.65
N ASP A 102 -40.84 25.27 -3.88
CA ASP A 102 -40.79 25.33 -2.42
C ASP A 102 -41.56 24.12 -1.86
N GLY A 103 -40.83 23.03 -1.63
CA GLY A 103 -41.29 21.88 -0.86
C GLY A 103 -40.87 21.99 0.59
N ASP A 104 -41.47 22.94 1.32
CA ASP A 104 -41.65 22.81 2.77
C ASP A 104 -42.55 21.59 3.01
N ASP A 105 -42.05 20.60 3.75
CA ASP A 105 -42.92 19.79 4.60
C ASP A 105 -42.15 19.45 5.89
N ASP A 106 -42.68 20.08 6.93
CA ASP A 106 -42.52 19.80 8.35
C ASP A 106 -42.86 18.33 8.68
N GLU A 107 -42.78 18.01 9.97
CA GLU A 107 -43.08 16.73 10.65
C GLU A 107 -41.82 15.88 10.93
N ASP A 108 -41.52 15.44 12.14
CA ASP A 108 -42.20 15.56 13.43
C ASP A 108 -41.22 15.12 14.52
N ASP A 109 -41.56 15.57 15.72
CA ASP A 109 -41.01 15.26 17.04
C ASP A 109 -40.63 13.78 17.28
N ASP A 110 -39.49 13.55 17.94
CA ASP A 110 -39.46 12.51 18.98
C ASP A 110 -38.36 12.79 20.02
N ASP A 111 -38.78 13.46 21.09
CA ASP A 111 -38.04 13.65 22.34
C ASP A 111 -37.92 12.32 23.10
N GLY A 112 -36.84 11.59 22.85
CA GLY A 112 -36.48 10.36 23.56
C GLY A 112 -35.54 10.59 24.74
N ASP A 113 -35.99 11.28 25.80
CA ASP A 113 -35.29 11.41 27.08
C ASP A 113 -35.19 10.07 27.83
N GLY A 114 -34.14 9.30 27.53
CA GLY A 114 -33.79 8.04 28.19
C GLY A 114 -32.77 8.23 29.33
N ASN A 115 -33.17 8.93 30.39
CA ASN A 115 -32.42 9.00 31.65
C ASN A 115 -32.43 7.61 32.33
N SER A 116 -31.26 7.00 32.54
CA SER A 116 -31.12 5.82 33.40
C SER A 116 -29.83 5.91 34.22
N ASP A 117 -29.95 6.66 35.29
CA ASP A 117 -29.11 6.65 36.47
C ASP A 117 -29.19 5.26 37.15
N SER A 118 -28.06 4.57 37.27
CA SER A 118 -27.94 3.44 38.19
C SER A 118 -26.51 3.32 38.72
N SER A 119 -26.22 4.20 39.66
CA SER A 119 -25.18 4.02 40.66
C SER A 119 -25.65 3.04 41.74
N MET A 120 -24.95 1.92 41.94
CA MET A 120 -24.89 1.22 43.24
C MET A 120 -23.53 0.58 43.49
N ASN A 121 -22.90 1.08 44.56
CA ASN A 121 -21.70 0.60 45.22
C ASN A 121 -21.66 -0.92 45.45
N LYS A 122 -20.44 -1.48 45.43
CA LYS A 122 -20.08 -2.48 46.45
C LYS A 122 -18.60 -2.43 46.79
N ASP A 123 -18.36 -2.10 48.06
CA ASP A 123 -17.11 -2.20 48.79
C ASP A 123 -16.52 -3.62 48.80
N GLY A 124 -15.20 -3.67 48.91
CA GLY A 124 -14.47 -4.71 49.63
C GLY A 124 -13.57 -5.59 48.77
N GLN A 125 -12.25 -5.42 48.85
CA GLN A 125 -11.46 -6.22 49.79
C GLN A 125 -9.98 -5.78 49.81
N ASP A 126 -9.57 -5.39 51.01
CA ASP A 126 -8.21 -5.30 51.51
C ASP A 126 -7.59 -6.71 51.65
N THR A 127 -6.40 -6.91 51.08
CA THR A 127 -5.36 -7.80 51.63
C THR A 127 -3.98 -7.41 51.08
N GLY A 128 -3.09 -6.97 51.96
CA GLY A 128 -1.83 -7.71 52.16
C GLY A 128 -0.53 -7.13 51.58
N ASP A 129 0.21 -6.52 52.49
CA ASP A 129 1.64 -6.18 52.51
C ASP A 129 2.66 -7.00 51.68
N ALA A 130 3.53 -6.23 51.02
CA ALA A 130 5.00 -6.19 51.09
C ALA A 130 5.84 -7.50 51.09
N ALA A 131 6.79 -7.59 50.15
CA ALA A 131 8.24 -7.67 50.43
C ALA A 131 9.13 -7.79 49.16
N ASN A 132 10.07 -6.85 49.04
CA ASN A 132 11.50 -7.02 48.71
C ASN A 132 11.97 -7.98 47.60
N ALA A 133 12.59 -7.43 46.54
CA ALA A 133 13.84 -7.94 45.94
C ALA A 133 14.48 -6.90 44.95
N PRO A 134 15.81 -6.96 44.70
CA PRO A 134 16.71 -5.80 44.58
C PRO A 134 17.08 -5.37 43.13
N PRO A 135 17.81 -4.25 42.93
CA PRO A 135 18.03 -3.67 41.60
C PRO A 135 19.22 -4.32 40.87
N LEU A 136 19.07 -4.57 39.57
CA LEU A 136 20.16 -5.01 38.70
C LEU A 136 20.69 -3.84 37.86
N ALA A 137 21.94 -3.51 38.17
CA ALA A 137 23.04 -3.16 37.28
C ALA A 137 22.78 -2.21 36.10
N VAL A 138 23.28 -0.99 36.31
CA VAL A 138 23.69 -0.03 35.29
C VAL A 138 24.77 -0.67 34.40
N SER A 139 24.63 -0.57 33.08
CA SER A 139 25.73 -0.80 32.14
C SER A 139 25.74 0.31 31.10
N ASP A 140 26.72 1.19 31.26
CA ASP A 140 27.15 2.14 30.24
C ASP A 140 27.60 1.38 28.99
N THR A 141 27.07 1.75 27.83
CA THR A 141 27.77 1.50 26.57
C THR A 141 27.51 2.63 25.59
N ALA A 142 28.60 3.01 24.96
CA ALA A 142 28.82 4.26 24.28
C ALA A 142 28.08 4.39 22.94
N GLN A 143 27.88 5.66 22.59
CA GLN A 143 27.65 6.17 21.24
C GLN A 143 28.43 5.40 20.16
N THR A 144 27.71 4.90 19.16
CA THR A 144 28.15 5.00 17.76
C THR A 144 26.94 5.31 16.89
N SER A 145 26.93 6.52 16.36
CA SER A 145 26.09 6.95 15.24
C SER A 145 26.52 6.20 13.99
N ASN A 146 25.62 5.40 13.41
CA ASN A 146 25.76 4.90 12.06
C ASN A 146 24.38 4.81 11.38
N THR A 147 24.21 5.59 10.32
CA THR A 147 23.13 5.51 9.35
C THR A 147 23.19 4.16 8.64
N GLY A 148 22.44 3.18 9.13
CA GLY A 148 22.25 1.88 8.48
C GLY A 148 20.80 1.74 8.06
N ALA A 149 20.55 1.72 6.75
CA ALA A 149 19.28 1.27 6.19
C ALA A 149 18.96 -0.14 6.74
N PRO A 150 17.71 -0.43 7.16
CA PRO A 150 17.38 -1.77 7.59
C PRO A 150 17.46 -2.71 6.39
N MET A 151 18.34 -3.71 6.46
CA MET A 151 18.25 -4.88 5.60
C MET A 151 16.94 -5.57 5.92
N GLU A 152 15.95 -5.39 5.05
CA GLU A 152 14.68 -6.11 5.10
C GLU A 152 14.99 -7.61 4.98
N HIS A 153 14.56 -8.38 5.98
CA HIS A 153 14.60 -9.83 5.95
C HIS A 153 13.80 -10.33 4.74
N ASP A 154 14.48 -11.04 3.84
CA ASP A 154 13.86 -11.88 2.82
C ASP A 154 12.82 -12.78 3.49
N ILE A 155 11.60 -12.78 2.95
CA ILE A 155 10.61 -13.84 3.21
C ILE A 155 11.13 -15.09 2.50
N VAL A 156 12.09 -15.76 3.11
CA VAL A 156 12.51 -17.11 2.74
C VAL A 156 11.44 -18.06 3.28
N MET A 157 10.71 -18.72 2.39
CA MET A 157 9.94 -19.92 2.77
C MET A 157 10.95 -20.99 3.19
N GLN A 158 11.11 -21.20 4.50
CA GLN A 158 11.88 -22.32 5.03
C GLN A 158 11.08 -23.62 4.81
N GLU A 159 11.42 -24.36 3.76
CA GLU A 159 11.13 -25.79 3.70
C GLU A 159 12.03 -26.52 4.72
N ALA A 160 11.42 -27.35 5.56
CA ALA A 160 12.12 -28.23 6.48
C ALA A 160 12.86 -29.32 5.69
N ALA A 161 14.18 -29.25 5.63
CA ALA A 161 15.02 -30.35 5.16
C ALA A 161 15.22 -31.37 6.30
N PRO A 162 15.14 -32.69 6.02
CA PRO A 162 15.40 -33.71 7.02
C PRO A 162 16.90 -33.85 7.29
N ASP A 163 17.18 -34.01 8.58
CA ASP A 163 18.46 -34.31 9.21
C ASP A 163 19.10 -35.58 8.63
N ALA A 164 20.32 -35.44 8.11
CA ALA A 164 21.21 -36.54 7.80
C ALA A 164 22.65 -36.09 8.05
N GLY A 165 23.13 -36.38 9.26
CA GLY A 165 24.55 -36.35 9.56
C GLY A 165 25.31 -37.41 8.77
N GLU A 166 26.57 -37.10 8.44
CA GLU A 166 27.73 -37.90 8.87
C GLU A 166 29.03 -37.22 8.39
N GLU A 167 30.03 -37.37 9.25
CA GLU A 167 31.38 -36.82 9.22
C GLU A 167 32.21 -37.35 8.04
N SER A 168 33.17 -36.55 7.54
CA SER A 168 34.51 -37.06 7.23
C SER A 168 35.48 -35.92 6.93
N ASP A 169 36.52 -35.86 7.75
CA ASP A 169 37.77 -35.13 7.55
C ASP A 169 38.50 -35.55 6.25
N GLY A 170 39.34 -34.66 5.71
CA GLY A 170 40.25 -35.04 4.62
C GLY A 170 40.97 -33.91 3.88
N GLU A 171 41.91 -33.26 4.55
CA GLU A 171 43.29 -33.00 4.08
C GLU A 171 43.56 -32.35 2.68
N SER A 172 44.10 -31.12 2.73
CA SER A 172 44.91 -30.51 1.67
C SER A 172 46.32 -31.13 1.63
N PRO A 173 47.02 -31.17 0.47
CA PRO A 173 48.12 -30.21 0.29
C PRO A 173 48.49 -29.76 -1.15
N ALA A 174 49.12 -28.58 -1.18
CA ALA A 174 50.31 -28.16 -1.94
C ALA A 174 50.34 -28.05 -3.50
N ALA A 175 50.42 -26.78 -3.93
CA ALA A 175 51.51 -26.15 -4.70
C ALA A 175 52.00 -26.68 -6.09
N ARG A 176 51.76 -25.83 -7.11
CA ARG A 176 52.60 -25.42 -8.29
C ARG A 176 52.81 -26.45 -9.44
N PRO A 177 53.17 -26.05 -10.69
CA PRO A 177 53.51 -24.72 -11.21
C PRO A 177 52.76 -24.28 -12.49
N SER A 178 52.83 -22.97 -12.76
CA SER A 178 52.42 -22.27 -13.97
C SER A 178 53.26 -22.65 -15.20
N THR A 179 52.63 -23.16 -16.26
CA THR A 179 53.21 -23.21 -17.61
C THR A 179 52.24 -22.68 -18.67
N SER A 180 52.74 -21.65 -19.36
CA SER A 180 52.53 -21.23 -20.75
C SER A 180 51.37 -21.79 -21.60
N ARG A 181 50.60 -20.83 -22.15
CA ARG A 181 50.29 -20.65 -23.58
C ARG A 181 50.12 -21.92 -24.43
N ARG A 182 48.90 -22.18 -24.92
CA ARG A 182 48.43 -21.89 -26.31
C ARG A 182 47.12 -22.62 -26.61
N SER A 183 46.30 -21.97 -27.42
CA SER A 183 45.35 -22.57 -28.36
C SER A 183 44.07 -23.20 -27.79
N SER A 184 42.96 -22.46 -27.90
CA SER A 184 41.66 -23.00 -28.34
C SER A 184 40.70 -21.84 -28.57
N MET A 185 40.76 -21.26 -29.77
CA MET A 185 39.58 -20.63 -30.36
C MET A 185 38.53 -21.71 -30.61
N ALA A 186 37.25 -21.30 -30.55
CA ALA A 186 36.06 -22.07 -30.88
C ALA A 186 35.48 -22.99 -29.78
N SER A 187 34.87 -22.39 -28.76
CA SER A 187 33.69 -22.98 -28.11
C SER A 187 32.81 -21.89 -27.48
N GLN A 188 32.31 -20.99 -28.32
CA GLN A 188 31.26 -20.03 -27.99
C GLN A 188 30.22 -20.03 -29.11
N ARG A 189 29.62 -21.19 -29.37
CA ARG A 189 28.43 -21.34 -30.20
C ARG A 189 27.64 -22.55 -29.70
N SER A 190 26.62 -22.28 -28.88
CA SER A 190 25.28 -22.89 -28.93
C SER A 190 24.58 -22.94 -27.56
N VAL A 191 24.36 -21.79 -26.91
CA VAL A 191 23.27 -21.69 -25.91
C VAL A 191 22.00 -21.06 -26.53
N ALA A 192 22.07 -20.69 -27.82
CA ALA A 192 20.96 -20.16 -28.60
C ALA A 192 20.36 -21.23 -29.52
N SER A 193 19.86 -22.34 -28.99
CA SER A 193 18.94 -23.22 -29.75
C SER A 193 18.17 -24.21 -28.86
N GLY A 194 17.83 -23.80 -27.64
CA GLY A 194 16.79 -24.44 -26.85
C GLY A 194 15.43 -23.80 -27.08
N ARG A 195 15.13 -23.29 -28.30
CA ARG A 195 13.74 -23.05 -28.71
C ARG A 195 13.09 -24.43 -28.85
N GLN A 196 12.75 -25.05 -27.72
CA GLN A 196 11.70 -26.04 -27.69
C GLN A 196 10.57 -25.42 -28.49
N LYS A 197 10.14 -26.11 -29.56
CA LYS A 197 8.92 -25.77 -30.28
C LYS A 197 7.81 -25.84 -29.22
N GLN A 198 7.57 -24.73 -28.53
CA GLN A 198 6.35 -24.54 -27.75
C GLN A 198 5.25 -24.69 -28.78
N LYS A 199 4.65 -25.89 -28.77
CA LYS A 199 3.51 -26.22 -29.58
C LYS A 199 2.47 -25.19 -29.18
N LYS A 200 2.21 -24.21 -30.05
CA LYS A 200 1.27 -23.12 -29.77
C LYS A 200 -0.01 -23.78 -29.28
N MET A 201 -0.30 -23.63 -28.00
CA MET A 201 -1.51 -24.14 -27.40
C MET A 201 -2.67 -23.46 -28.14
N SER A 202 -3.73 -24.21 -28.44
CA SER A 202 -4.87 -23.60 -29.11
C SER A 202 -5.51 -22.59 -28.15
N ALA A 203 -6.02 -21.47 -28.69
CA ALA A 203 -6.70 -20.46 -27.88
C ALA A 203 -7.87 -21.04 -27.06
N ALA A 204 -8.55 -22.07 -27.60
CA ALA A 204 -9.61 -22.78 -26.90
C ALA A 204 -9.09 -23.57 -25.69
N THR A 205 -7.94 -24.25 -25.83
CA THR A 205 -7.29 -24.96 -24.72
C THR A 205 -6.84 -23.98 -23.64
N GLU A 206 -6.31 -22.83 -24.03
CA GLU A 206 -5.90 -21.78 -23.11
C GLU A 206 -7.08 -21.22 -22.30
N GLN A 207 -8.19 -20.88 -22.98
CA GLN A 207 -9.41 -20.45 -22.29
C GLN A 207 -9.96 -21.52 -21.35
N ALA A 208 -9.94 -22.79 -21.74
CA ALA A 208 -10.39 -23.89 -20.88
C ALA A 208 -9.53 -24.02 -19.62
N ILE A 209 -8.20 -23.93 -19.75
CA ILE A 209 -7.28 -23.96 -18.61
C ILE A 209 -7.52 -22.76 -17.68
N MET A 210 -7.68 -21.56 -18.24
CA MET A 210 -7.93 -20.36 -17.43
C MET A 210 -9.27 -20.43 -16.70
N ALA A 211 -10.33 -20.89 -17.37
CA ALA A 211 -11.61 -21.13 -16.74
C ALA A 211 -11.50 -22.19 -15.63
N PHE A 212 -10.68 -23.23 -15.82
CA PHE A 212 -10.44 -24.24 -14.79
C PHE A 212 -9.71 -23.69 -13.56
N ILE A 213 -8.66 -22.88 -13.77
CA ILE A 213 -7.95 -22.18 -12.69
C ILE A 213 -8.92 -21.30 -11.91
N GLU A 214 -9.77 -20.53 -12.62
CA GLU A 214 -10.78 -19.71 -11.96
C GLU A 214 -11.79 -20.54 -11.18
N ASN A 215 -12.24 -21.67 -11.70
CA ASN A 215 -13.23 -22.51 -11.01
C ASN A 215 -12.65 -23.31 -9.83
N THR A 216 -11.32 -23.42 -9.73
CA THR A 216 -10.65 -24.20 -8.68
C THR A 216 -10.04 -23.29 -7.62
N LYS A 217 -10.64 -23.27 -6.41
CA LYS A 217 -10.22 -22.38 -5.30
C LYS A 217 -8.71 -22.43 -4.98
N GLU A 218 -8.11 -23.62 -4.98
CA GLU A 218 -6.68 -23.80 -4.71
C GLU A 218 -5.80 -23.20 -5.80
N LEU A 219 -6.08 -23.50 -7.08
CA LEU A 219 -5.33 -22.97 -8.21
C LEU A 219 -5.48 -21.44 -8.32
N ARG A 220 -6.70 -20.93 -8.08
CA ARG A 220 -6.96 -19.49 -8.01
C ARG A 220 -6.09 -18.83 -6.94
N ARG A 221 -6.07 -19.39 -5.72
CA ARG A 221 -5.23 -18.89 -4.62
C ARG A 221 -3.74 -18.91 -4.97
N MET A 222 -3.23 -20.00 -5.54
CA MET A 222 -1.82 -20.09 -5.93
C MET A 222 -1.46 -19.07 -7.01
N ARG A 223 -2.32 -18.91 -8.02
CA ARG A 223 -2.16 -17.90 -9.04
C ARG A 223 -2.11 -16.51 -8.40
N ASP A 224 -3.12 -16.14 -7.63
CA ASP A 224 -3.22 -14.80 -7.03
C ASP A 224 -2.01 -14.51 -6.11
N GLN A 225 -1.54 -15.50 -5.35
CA GLN A 225 -0.32 -15.40 -4.54
C GLN A 225 0.93 -15.17 -5.41
N LEU A 226 1.08 -15.91 -6.52
CA LEU A 226 2.22 -15.73 -7.42
C LEU A 226 2.18 -14.38 -8.13
N GLN A 227 1.00 -13.94 -8.57
CA GLN A 227 0.79 -12.61 -9.16
C GLN A 227 1.14 -11.50 -8.16
N PHE A 228 0.69 -11.63 -6.91
CA PHE A 228 1.03 -10.72 -5.83
C PHE A 228 2.54 -10.61 -5.62
N LEU A 229 3.24 -11.75 -5.56
CA LEU A 229 4.71 -11.77 -5.40
C LEU A 229 5.45 -11.14 -6.59
N VAL A 230 5.00 -11.41 -7.82
CA VAL A 230 5.58 -10.80 -9.02
C VAL A 230 5.38 -9.28 -9.01
N LEU A 231 4.15 -8.81 -8.76
CA LEU A 231 3.82 -7.39 -8.74
C LEU A 231 4.60 -6.62 -7.66
N THR A 232 4.63 -7.14 -6.43
CA THR A 232 5.29 -6.47 -5.29
C THR A 232 6.80 -6.37 -5.48
N ASN A 233 7.47 -7.45 -5.90
CA ASN A 233 8.90 -7.43 -6.14
C ASN A 233 9.28 -6.58 -7.36
N PHE A 234 8.49 -6.65 -8.43
CA PHE A 234 8.76 -5.83 -9.61
C PHE A 234 8.58 -4.34 -9.31
N ALA A 235 7.50 -3.96 -8.63
CA ALA A 235 7.29 -2.59 -8.17
C ALA A 235 8.42 -2.10 -7.26
N ARG A 236 8.89 -2.96 -6.34
CA ARG A 236 10.03 -2.63 -5.47
C ARG A 236 11.29 -2.32 -6.28
N LEU A 237 11.61 -3.14 -7.28
CA LEU A 237 12.77 -2.89 -8.14
C LEU A 237 12.66 -1.58 -8.92
N LEU A 238 11.47 -1.28 -9.45
CA LEU A 238 11.20 -0.04 -10.17
C LEU A 238 11.24 1.22 -9.28
N ALA A 239 11.04 1.08 -7.96
CA ALA A 239 11.11 2.20 -7.02
C ALA A 239 12.50 2.41 -6.39
N MET A 240 13.51 1.58 -6.70
CA MET A 240 14.85 1.77 -6.17
C MET A 240 15.50 3.02 -6.77
N PRO A 241 15.98 4.00 -5.97
CA PRO A 241 16.48 5.28 -6.46
C PRO A 241 17.86 5.22 -7.12
N SER A 242 18.61 4.13 -6.91
CA SER A 242 20.00 4.00 -7.36
C SER A 242 20.15 3.38 -8.75
N VAL A 243 19.04 3.08 -9.43
CA VAL A 243 19.05 2.24 -10.62
C VAL A 243 18.58 3.05 -11.84
N ALA A 244 19.20 2.83 -12.99
CA ALA A 244 18.88 3.53 -14.23
C ALA A 244 17.45 3.31 -14.76
N TRP A 245 16.65 2.48 -14.09
CA TRP A 245 15.28 2.10 -14.48
C TRP A 245 14.26 2.48 -13.40
N THR A 246 14.56 3.48 -12.55
CA THR A 246 13.56 4.00 -11.62
C THR A 246 12.36 4.55 -12.39
N ASP A 247 11.20 3.92 -12.20
CA ASP A 247 9.93 4.30 -12.82
C ASP A 247 8.85 4.27 -11.74
N LEU A 248 8.81 5.34 -10.95
CA LEU A 248 7.90 5.47 -9.81
C LEU A 248 6.41 5.40 -10.20
N PRO A 249 5.94 6.06 -11.28
CA PRO A 249 4.55 5.93 -11.72
C PRO A 249 4.17 4.47 -12.01
N ARG A 250 5.03 3.72 -12.72
CA ARG A 250 4.77 2.31 -13.04
C ARG A 250 4.83 1.43 -11.79
N ALA A 251 5.80 1.67 -10.89
CA ALA A 251 5.89 1.00 -9.60
C ALA A 251 4.63 1.20 -8.74
N LEU A 252 4.12 2.44 -8.71
CA LEU A 252 2.88 2.79 -8.02
C LEU A 252 1.69 2.00 -8.59
N THR A 253 1.55 1.95 -9.91
CA THR A 253 0.47 1.19 -10.56
C THR A 253 0.51 -0.29 -10.21
N TYR A 254 1.68 -0.93 -10.24
CA TYR A 254 1.81 -2.34 -9.87
C TYR A 254 1.58 -2.58 -8.37
N THR A 255 1.98 -1.65 -7.51
CA THR A 255 1.74 -1.76 -6.07
C THR A 255 0.24 -1.63 -5.76
N SER A 256 -0.46 -0.68 -6.40
CA SER A 256 -1.92 -0.57 -6.29
C SER A 256 -2.62 -1.86 -6.72
N LYS A 257 -2.16 -2.50 -7.80
CA LYS A 257 -2.69 -3.80 -8.25
C LYS A 257 -2.39 -4.92 -7.25
N ALA A 258 -1.21 -4.95 -6.65
CA ALA A 258 -0.87 -5.91 -5.59
C ALA A 258 -1.80 -5.78 -4.37
N VAL A 259 -2.16 -4.56 -3.98
CA VAL A 259 -3.14 -4.33 -2.89
C VAL A 259 -4.50 -4.96 -3.20
N THR A 260 -4.95 -4.95 -4.46
CA THR A 260 -6.23 -5.58 -4.82
C THR A 260 -6.23 -7.11 -4.70
N LEU A 261 -5.04 -7.73 -4.77
CA LEU A 261 -4.88 -9.18 -4.62
C LEU A 261 -4.79 -9.59 -3.14
N ASP A 262 -4.13 -8.78 -2.31
CA ASP A 262 -4.02 -9.03 -0.88
C ASP A 262 -4.09 -7.72 -0.08
N ALA A 263 -5.33 -7.26 0.14
CA ALA A 263 -5.61 -6.07 0.94
C ALA A 263 -5.30 -6.29 2.43
N ALA A 264 -5.07 -7.52 2.89
CA ALA A 264 -4.72 -7.84 4.26
C ALA A 264 -3.22 -7.61 4.56
N ASN A 265 -2.41 -7.32 3.55
CA ASN A 265 -0.97 -7.14 3.70
C ASN A 265 -0.59 -5.67 3.99
N THR A 266 -0.39 -5.35 5.27
CA THR A 266 0.05 -4.03 5.74
C THR A 266 1.35 -3.54 5.07
N ALA A 267 2.28 -4.43 4.72
CA ALA A 267 3.55 -4.03 4.12
C ALA A 267 3.35 -3.42 2.73
N VAL A 268 2.42 -3.96 1.94
CA VAL A 268 2.12 -3.45 0.60
C VAL A 268 1.40 -2.11 0.67
N TRP A 269 0.48 -1.92 1.62
CA TRP A 269 -0.12 -0.62 1.88
C TRP A 269 0.91 0.44 2.26
N CYS A 270 1.86 0.08 3.14
CA CYS A 270 2.95 0.97 3.53
C CYS A 270 3.82 1.35 2.32
N GLN A 271 4.18 0.37 1.48
CA GLN A 271 4.93 0.59 0.25
C GLN A 271 4.17 1.48 -0.74
N LEU A 272 2.86 1.26 -0.90
CA LEU A 272 1.99 2.09 -1.74
C LEU A 272 1.99 3.55 -1.25
N ALA A 273 1.88 3.76 0.05
CA ALA A 273 1.88 5.09 0.64
C ALA A 273 3.22 5.82 0.43
N ARG A 274 4.36 5.14 0.63
CA ARG A 274 5.70 5.69 0.34
C ARG A 274 5.83 6.11 -1.12
N MET A 275 5.43 5.26 -2.07
CA MET A 275 5.49 5.56 -3.50
C MET A 275 4.53 6.71 -3.87
N ALA A 276 3.33 6.72 -3.30
CA ALA A 276 2.36 7.79 -3.52
C ALA A 276 2.90 9.14 -3.05
N ARG A 277 3.61 9.17 -1.91
CA ARG A 277 4.34 10.35 -1.43
C ARG A 277 5.40 10.82 -2.43
N GLN A 278 6.24 9.91 -2.92
CA GLN A 278 7.28 10.23 -3.91
C GLN A 278 6.70 10.71 -5.24
N CYS A 279 5.50 10.25 -5.60
CA CYS A 279 4.76 10.72 -6.78
C CYS A 279 3.90 11.98 -6.50
N SER A 280 4.02 12.61 -5.33
CA SER A 280 3.21 13.76 -4.92
C SER A 280 1.70 13.53 -5.02
N LYS A 281 1.22 12.33 -4.65
CA LYS A 281 -0.21 11.96 -4.59
C LYS A 281 -0.69 11.89 -3.12
N PRO A 282 -0.92 13.04 -2.45
CA PRO A 282 -1.16 13.08 -1.01
C PRO A 282 -2.44 12.35 -0.57
N SER A 283 -3.51 12.40 -1.38
CA SER A 283 -4.77 11.71 -1.08
C SER A 283 -4.58 10.18 -1.08
N LEU A 284 -3.85 9.65 -2.06
CA LEU A 284 -3.55 8.22 -2.15
C LEU A 284 -2.59 7.79 -1.02
N MET A 285 -1.60 8.63 -0.70
CA MET A 285 -0.69 8.38 0.41
C MET A 285 -1.45 8.25 1.75
N LEU A 286 -2.33 9.20 2.06
CA LEU A 286 -3.14 9.18 3.28
C LEU A 286 -4.02 7.95 3.33
N HIS A 287 -4.77 7.70 2.25
CA HIS A 287 -5.64 6.53 2.17
C HIS A 287 -4.85 5.23 2.37
N ALA A 288 -3.69 5.09 1.73
CA ALA A 288 -2.87 3.89 1.86
C ALA A 288 -2.31 3.69 3.27
N TYR A 289 -1.85 4.74 3.95
CA TYR A 289 -1.41 4.64 5.34
C TYR A 289 -2.57 4.32 6.30
N GLU A 290 -3.73 4.94 6.11
CA GLU A 290 -4.95 4.64 6.85
C GLU A 290 -5.31 3.16 6.69
N GLN A 291 -5.49 2.68 5.45
CA GLN A 291 -5.85 1.28 5.20
C GLN A 291 -4.80 0.30 5.74
N GLY A 292 -3.51 0.59 5.57
CA GLY A 292 -2.43 -0.24 6.11
C GLY A 292 -2.49 -0.38 7.63
N LEU A 293 -2.79 0.71 8.34
CA LEU A 293 -2.96 0.70 9.79
C LEU A 293 -4.23 -0.08 10.20
N LEU A 294 -5.34 0.15 9.52
CA LEU A 294 -6.64 -0.46 9.83
C LEU A 294 -6.67 -1.96 9.61
N THR A 295 -5.93 -2.45 8.62
CA THR A 295 -5.84 -3.88 8.29
C THR A 295 -5.45 -4.75 9.50
N ARG A 296 -4.77 -4.19 10.50
CA ARG A 296 -4.38 -4.90 11.73
C ARG A 296 -5.17 -4.49 12.97
N MET A 297 -5.65 -3.26 13.03
CA MET A 297 -6.34 -2.77 14.21
C MET A 297 -7.81 -3.21 14.25
N LEU A 298 -8.45 -3.33 13.10
CA LEU A 298 -9.85 -3.71 13.04
C LEU A 298 -10.01 -5.24 13.12
N PRO A 299 -10.97 -5.74 13.92
CA PRO A 299 -11.36 -7.15 13.89
C PRO A 299 -11.76 -7.57 12.47
N ALA A 300 -11.51 -8.81 12.08
CA ALA A 300 -11.94 -9.34 10.78
C ALA A 300 -13.47 -9.29 10.57
N SER A 301 -14.24 -9.17 11.66
CA SER A 301 -15.70 -9.00 11.64
C SER A 301 -16.14 -7.56 11.36
N TYR A 302 -15.22 -6.59 11.38
CA TYR A 302 -15.53 -5.19 11.14
C TYR A 302 -15.59 -4.95 9.63
N ASP A 303 -16.79 -4.67 9.14
CA ASP A 303 -17.04 -4.40 7.73
C ASP A 303 -16.41 -3.05 7.36
N ALA A 304 -15.28 -3.10 6.64
CA ALA A 304 -14.55 -1.92 6.19
C ALA A 304 -15.44 -0.96 5.36
N HIS A 305 -16.50 -1.47 4.74
CA HIS A 305 -17.46 -0.65 3.99
C HIS A 305 -18.39 0.17 4.88
N ARG A 306 -18.58 -0.20 6.15
CA ARG A 306 -19.43 0.52 7.11
C ARG A 306 -18.70 1.57 7.93
N ALA A 307 -17.39 1.70 7.77
CA ALA A 307 -16.61 2.72 8.47
C ALA A 307 -16.79 4.07 7.77
N HIS A 308 -17.93 4.72 7.99
CA HIS A 308 -18.32 5.94 7.25
C HIS A 308 -17.43 7.15 7.57
N SER A 309 -16.66 7.12 8.66
CA SER A 309 -15.69 8.17 8.94
C SER A 309 -14.57 7.69 9.88
N TRP A 310 -13.37 8.24 9.70
CA TRP A 310 -12.23 7.98 10.59
C TRP A 310 -12.48 8.37 12.05
N PRO A 311 -13.14 9.50 12.38
CA PRO A 311 -13.49 9.84 13.76
C PRO A 311 -14.29 8.74 14.46
N SER A 312 -15.37 8.25 13.83
CA SER A 312 -16.21 7.18 14.42
C SER A 312 -15.42 5.89 14.64
N MET A 313 -14.47 5.62 13.76
CA MET A 313 -13.59 4.46 13.88
C MET A 313 -12.60 4.61 15.03
N LEU A 314 -11.99 5.77 15.21
CA LEU A 314 -11.12 6.04 16.35
C LEU A 314 -11.87 5.96 17.68
N GLU A 315 -13.10 6.49 17.74
CA GLU A 315 -13.97 6.35 18.91
C GLU A 315 -14.23 4.88 19.23
N SER A 316 -14.56 4.07 18.21
CA SER A 316 -14.78 2.62 18.41
C SER A 316 -13.53 1.86 18.85
N LEU A 317 -12.34 2.40 18.54
CA LEU A 317 -11.07 1.80 18.91
C LEU A 317 -10.50 2.37 20.20
N ALA A 318 -11.03 3.48 20.73
CA ALA A 318 -10.42 4.23 21.84
C ALA A 318 -10.10 3.34 23.06
N ASP A 319 -11.05 2.49 23.44
CA ASP A 319 -10.90 1.60 24.60
C ASP A 319 -9.89 0.46 24.37
N THR A 320 -9.70 0.03 23.12
CA THR A 320 -8.79 -1.09 22.78
C THR A 320 -7.47 -0.63 22.15
N TRP A 321 -7.33 0.67 21.89
CA TRP A 321 -6.20 1.24 21.18
C TRP A 321 -4.85 0.94 21.85
N PRO A 322 -4.69 1.11 23.19
CA PRO A 322 -3.46 0.73 23.90
C PRO A 322 -3.01 -0.70 23.61
N GLU A 323 -3.93 -1.67 23.72
CA GLU A 323 -3.64 -3.08 23.50
C GLU A 323 -3.30 -3.36 22.04
N ARG A 324 -4.02 -2.73 21.10
CA ARG A 324 -3.80 -2.88 19.66
C ARG A 324 -2.45 -2.30 19.22
N VAL A 325 -2.07 -1.14 19.75
CA VAL A 325 -0.78 -0.48 19.45
C VAL A 325 0.39 -1.38 19.86
N ALA A 326 0.29 -2.05 21.02
CA ALA A 326 1.31 -3.00 21.46
C ALA A 326 1.48 -4.19 20.51
N THR A 327 0.45 -4.52 19.71
CA THR A 327 0.47 -5.61 18.72
C THR A 327 0.82 -5.16 17.30
N LEU A 328 1.10 -3.87 17.07
CA LEU A 328 1.45 -3.38 15.75
C LEU A 328 2.76 -4.02 15.26
N SER A 329 2.73 -4.51 14.02
CA SER A 329 3.93 -4.94 13.31
C SER A 329 4.82 -3.73 12.99
N PRO A 330 6.10 -3.93 12.62
CA PRO A 330 6.96 -2.83 12.17
C PRO A 330 6.33 -1.97 11.06
N TYR A 331 5.67 -2.60 10.10
CA TYR A 331 4.94 -1.89 9.04
C TYR A 331 3.68 -1.19 9.55
N GLY A 332 3.02 -1.73 10.59
CA GLY A 332 1.89 -1.06 11.25
C GLY A 332 2.33 0.23 11.94
N TRP A 333 3.44 0.18 12.68
CA TRP A 333 4.08 1.35 13.27
C TRP A 333 4.48 2.38 12.22
N GLU A 334 5.03 1.91 11.11
CA GLU A 334 5.39 2.80 10.03
C GLU A 334 4.18 3.45 9.37
N CYS A 335 3.09 2.71 9.16
CA CYS A 335 1.85 3.29 8.65
C CYS A 335 1.29 4.37 9.58
N LEU A 336 1.32 4.13 10.90
CA LEU A 336 0.91 5.11 11.90
C LEU A 336 1.77 6.38 11.83
N LEU A 337 3.09 6.24 11.85
CA LEU A 337 4.00 7.40 11.81
C LEU A 337 3.92 8.15 10.48
N GLY A 338 3.83 7.41 9.37
CA GLY A 338 3.64 7.97 8.03
C GLY A 338 2.31 8.71 7.90
N LEU A 339 1.23 8.18 8.48
CA LEU A 339 -0.07 8.86 8.54
C LEU A 339 0.02 10.16 9.33
N CYS A 340 0.61 10.14 10.53
CA CYS A 340 0.82 11.34 11.35
C CYS A 340 1.63 12.41 10.60
N GLN A 341 2.70 12.01 9.92
CA GLN A 341 3.49 12.92 9.08
C GLN A 341 2.64 13.51 7.94
N ALA A 342 1.87 12.68 7.23
CA ALA A 342 1.03 13.12 6.13
C ALA A 342 -0.11 14.06 6.57
N LEU A 343 -0.76 13.79 7.70
CA LEU A 343 -1.78 14.65 8.29
C LEU A 343 -1.20 16.01 8.67
N PHE A 344 0.01 15.99 9.22
CA PHE A 344 0.72 17.19 9.58
C PHE A 344 1.09 18.05 8.36
N GLU A 345 1.61 17.44 7.29
CA GLU A 345 1.91 18.11 6.02
C GLU A 345 0.65 18.78 5.43
N ARG A 346 -0.54 18.20 5.67
CA ARG A 346 -1.85 18.81 5.33
C ARG A 346 -2.35 19.87 6.32
N GLY A 347 -1.72 20.02 7.47
CA GLY A 347 -2.18 20.91 8.56
C GLY A 347 -3.29 20.33 9.44
N ASP A 348 -3.63 19.04 9.30
CA ASP A 348 -4.60 18.33 10.16
C ASP A 348 -3.94 17.83 11.46
N ILE A 349 -3.48 18.80 12.26
CA ILE A 349 -2.75 18.54 13.50
C ILE A 349 -3.65 17.84 14.52
N HIS A 350 -4.93 18.18 14.55
CA HIS A 350 -5.88 17.63 15.52
C HIS A 350 -6.03 16.12 15.35
N ARG A 351 -6.23 15.64 14.11
CA ARG A 351 -6.34 14.20 13.83
C ARG A 351 -5.03 13.45 14.15
N CYS A 352 -3.88 14.06 13.88
CA CYS A 352 -2.59 13.50 14.29
C CYS A 352 -2.47 13.39 15.82
N GLN A 353 -2.92 14.39 16.57
CA GLN A 353 -2.91 14.35 18.03
C GLN A 353 -3.84 13.28 18.59
N GLN A 354 -5.04 13.12 18.03
CA GLN A 354 -5.97 12.06 18.42
C GLN A 354 -5.37 10.66 18.21
N LEU A 355 -4.60 10.46 17.14
CA LEU A 355 -3.92 9.19 16.88
C LEU A 355 -2.77 8.90 17.86
N MET A 356 -2.01 9.93 18.21
CA MET A 356 -0.81 9.77 19.03
C MET A 356 -1.08 9.82 20.53
N ALA A 357 -2.12 10.54 20.99
CA ALA A 357 -2.37 10.73 22.42
C ALA A 357 -2.46 9.41 23.21
N PRO A 358 -3.25 8.40 22.79
CA PRO A 358 -3.32 7.14 23.53
C PRO A 358 -1.99 6.37 23.54
N ILE A 359 -1.13 6.59 22.54
CA ILE A 359 0.19 5.94 22.46
C ILE A 359 1.16 6.57 23.44
N LEU A 360 1.12 7.90 23.53
CA LEU A 360 1.93 8.67 24.47
C LEU A 360 1.55 8.39 25.92
N ASP A 361 0.27 8.11 26.18
CA ASP A 361 -0.21 7.71 27.52
C ASP A 361 0.34 6.33 27.94
N VAL A 362 0.46 5.39 27.00
CA VAL A 362 0.97 4.03 27.26
C VAL A 362 2.50 3.98 27.27
N TYR A 363 3.14 4.78 26.42
CA TYR A 363 4.59 4.78 26.23
C TYR A 363 5.19 6.19 26.43
N PRO A 364 5.18 6.71 27.67
CA PRO A 364 5.64 8.07 27.96
C PRO A 364 7.14 8.27 27.69
N ASP A 365 7.93 7.19 27.71
CA ASP A 365 9.39 7.24 27.52
C ASP A 365 9.81 7.22 26.04
N VAL A 366 8.86 7.03 25.11
CA VAL A 366 9.18 7.00 23.69
C VAL A 366 9.53 8.41 23.24
N GLN A 367 10.83 8.64 22.99
CA GLN A 367 11.39 9.94 22.56
C GLN A 367 10.78 10.52 21.28
N ILE A 368 9.94 9.76 20.57
CA ILE A 368 9.07 10.27 19.51
C ILE A 368 8.29 11.46 20.04
N ASP A 369 7.91 11.44 21.31
CA ASP A 369 7.21 12.52 21.95
C ASP A 369 7.96 13.86 21.90
N ALA A 370 9.26 13.91 22.20
CA ALA A 370 10.05 15.14 22.13
C ALA A 370 10.25 15.63 20.69
N GLN A 371 10.49 14.71 19.75
CA GLN A 371 10.67 15.05 18.33
C GLN A 371 9.37 15.49 17.68
N LEU A 372 8.28 14.78 17.96
CA LEU A 372 6.94 15.06 17.48
C LEU A 372 6.39 16.33 18.12
N ARG A 373 6.53 16.55 19.44
CA ARG A 373 6.21 17.84 20.07
C ARG A 373 7.03 18.97 19.46
N GLY A 374 8.34 18.79 19.32
CA GLY A 374 9.20 19.79 18.69
C GLY A 374 8.79 20.09 17.24
N TYR A 375 8.33 19.09 16.50
CA TYR A 375 7.80 19.26 15.15
C TYR A 375 6.43 19.97 15.18
N ILE A 376 5.52 19.55 16.07
CA ILE A 376 4.20 20.16 16.29
C ILE A 376 4.33 21.65 16.63
N ASP A 377 5.23 21.99 17.55
CA ASP A 377 5.46 23.36 17.95
C ASP A 377 6.07 24.19 16.81
N ARG A 378 6.95 23.60 16.00
CA ARG A 378 7.49 24.25 14.79
C ARG A 378 6.42 24.55 13.75
N ALA A 379 5.53 23.61 13.39
CA ALA A 379 4.48 23.97 12.43
C ALA A 379 3.44 24.92 13.00
N ARG A 380 3.12 24.83 14.31
CA ARG A 380 2.30 25.87 14.94
C ARG A 380 2.95 27.23 14.81
N ALA A 381 4.27 27.33 14.97
CA ALA A 381 5.00 28.58 14.76
C ALA A 381 4.94 29.05 13.30
N ILE A 382 5.20 28.16 12.33
CA ILE A 382 5.14 28.48 10.89
C ILE A 382 3.73 28.93 10.50
N ARG A 383 2.69 28.22 10.94
CA ARG A 383 1.29 28.57 10.66
C ARG A 383 0.92 29.93 11.25
N ARG A 384 1.26 30.19 12.52
CA ARG A 384 1.03 31.50 13.15
C ARG A 384 1.76 32.61 12.40
N GLU A 385 2.96 32.35 11.88
CA GLU A 385 3.70 33.33 11.10
C GLU A 385 3.06 33.58 9.73
N ALA A 386 2.60 32.53 9.04
CA ALA A 386 1.84 32.67 7.80
C ALA A 386 0.52 33.44 8.01
N GLU A 387 -0.22 33.16 9.10
CA GLU A 387 -1.44 33.88 9.48
C GLU A 387 -1.15 35.37 9.76
N LYS A 388 -0.05 35.69 10.46
CA LYS A 388 0.39 37.09 10.66
C LYS A 388 0.71 37.79 9.34
N GLN A 389 1.42 37.13 8.43
CA GLN A 389 1.75 37.69 7.12
C GLN A 389 0.48 37.94 6.28
N LEU A 390 -0.50 37.04 6.35
CA LEU A 390 -1.80 37.21 5.69
C LEU A 390 -2.54 38.44 6.24
N CYS A 391 -2.59 38.58 7.57
CA CYS A 391 -3.19 39.75 8.23
C CYS A 391 -2.48 41.07 7.88
N GLN A 392 -1.15 41.05 7.73
CA GLN A 392 -0.38 42.23 7.30
C GLN A 392 -0.71 42.60 5.85
N LEU A 393 -0.79 41.61 4.94
CA LEU A 393 -1.15 41.85 3.54
C LEU A 393 -2.55 42.45 3.42
N ASP A 394 -3.53 41.91 4.16
CA ASP A 394 -4.91 42.40 4.15
C ASP A 394 -5.00 43.85 4.69
N ALA A 395 -4.29 44.15 5.77
CA ALA A 395 -4.17 45.51 6.29
C ALA A 395 -3.53 46.47 5.26
N THR A 396 -2.50 46.02 4.54
CA THR A 396 -1.83 46.83 3.51
C THR A 396 -2.75 47.08 2.31
N TRP A 397 -3.55 46.07 1.92
CA TRP A 397 -4.53 46.17 0.84
C TRP A 397 -5.68 47.13 1.21
N MET A 398 -6.19 47.06 2.44
CA MET A 398 -7.23 47.96 2.96
C MET A 398 -6.76 49.43 3.00
N VAL A 399 -5.51 49.68 3.39
CA VAL A 399 -4.90 51.03 3.38
C VAL A 399 -4.68 51.52 1.94
N GLY A 400 -4.25 50.64 1.03
CA GLY A 400 -4.09 50.96 -0.39
C GLY A 400 -5.41 51.34 -1.07
N ARG A 401 -6.51 50.62 -0.78
CA ARG A 401 -7.84 50.93 -1.30
C ARG A 401 -8.41 52.25 -0.78
N SER A 402 -8.19 52.56 0.50
CA SER A 402 -8.65 53.83 1.11
C SER A 402 -7.91 55.05 0.56
N SER A 403 -6.71 54.85 0.03
CA SER A 403 -5.87 55.89 -0.57
C SER A 403 -6.17 56.15 -2.05
N ALA A 404 -6.80 55.19 -2.74
CA ALA A 404 -7.09 55.23 -4.18
C ALA A 404 -8.52 55.71 -4.51
N SER A 405 -9.12 56.53 -3.64
CA SER A 405 -10.50 57.03 -3.78
C SER A 405 -10.68 58.16 -4.81
N MET A 406 -9.62 58.62 -5.48
CA MET A 406 -9.75 59.61 -6.57
C MET A 406 -8.65 59.42 -7.59
N GLU A 407 -8.82 58.51 -8.55
CA GLU A 407 -8.37 58.62 -9.97
C GLU A 407 -8.22 57.23 -10.62
N SER A 408 -9.11 56.95 -11.58
CA SER A 408 -9.01 55.96 -12.67
C SER A 408 -8.72 54.48 -12.32
N GLN A 409 -9.67 53.61 -12.65
CA GLN A 409 -9.58 52.14 -12.58
C GLN A 409 -8.40 51.58 -13.41
N PRO A 410 -7.57 50.68 -12.85
CA PRO A 410 -6.81 49.72 -13.63
C PRO A 410 -7.41 48.31 -13.46
N GLU A 411 -7.96 47.78 -14.55
CA GLU A 411 -8.30 46.37 -14.67
C GLU A 411 -7.01 45.53 -14.77
N THR A 412 -7.01 44.32 -14.19
CA THR A 412 -6.18 43.12 -14.54
C THR A 412 -5.01 42.59 -13.66
N THR A 413 -4.63 43.15 -12.50
CA THR A 413 -3.43 42.64 -11.75
C THR A 413 -3.66 41.71 -10.55
N GLY A 414 -4.91 41.41 -10.16
CA GLY A 414 -5.21 40.64 -8.93
C GLY A 414 -4.71 39.18 -8.89
N ASN A 415 -4.55 38.53 -10.04
CA ASN A 415 -4.24 37.08 -10.09
C ASN A 415 -2.76 36.71 -9.92
N ALA A 416 -1.82 37.66 -9.98
CA ALA A 416 -0.38 37.36 -9.91
C ALA A 416 0.11 37.13 -8.47
N VAL A 417 -0.49 37.79 -7.48
CA VAL A 417 0.02 37.81 -6.10
C VAL A 417 -0.29 36.51 -5.34
N LEU A 418 -1.47 35.92 -5.58
CA LEU A 418 -1.86 34.65 -4.96
C LEU A 418 -1.01 33.45 -5.44
N ARG A 419 -0.49 33.49 -6.69
CA ARG A 419 0.37 32.42 -7.22
C ARG A 419 1.78 32.42 -6.62
N VAL A 420 2.34 33.59 -6.29
CA VAL A 420 3.68 33.67 -5.70
C VAL A 420 3.71 33.12 -4.27
N PHE A 421 2.65 33.34 -3.50
CA PHE A 421 2.59 32.96 -2.08
C PHE A 421 2.50 31.44 -1.83
N VAL A 422 1.80 30.71 -2.72
CA VAL A 422 1.69 29.24 -2.67
C VAL A 422 3.01 28.57 -3.05
N MET A 423 3.81 29.18 -3.94
CA MET A 423 5.12 28.62 -4.33
C MET A 423 6.17 28.82 -3.23
N THR A 424 6.22 29.99 -2.59
CA THR A 424 7.21 30.27 -1.53
C THR A 424 7.02 29.46 -0.25
N THR A 425 5.77 29.12 0.10
CA THR A 425 5.50 28.26 1.26
C THR A 425 5.90 26.81 0.99
N ASN A 426 5.76 26.33 -0.25
CA ASN A 426 6.19 24.99 -0.63
C ASN A 426 7.73 24.84 -0.66
N ASP A 427 8.43 25.84 -1.21
CA ASP A 427 9.91 25.84 -1.26
C ASP A 427 10.55 25.91 0.13
N SER A 428 9.95 26.68 1.05
CA SER A 428 10.45 26.79 2.43
C SER A 428 10.14 25.57 3.29
N ILE A 429 9.13 24.76 2.93
CA ILE A 429 8.87 23.46 3.55
C ILE A 429 9.84 22.40 3.02
N GLN A 430 10.16 22.42 1.71
CA GLN A 430 11.14 21.50 1.12
C GLN A 430 12.59 21.78 1.52
N SER A 431 12.97 23.01 1.86
CA SER A 431 14.34 23.31 2.29
C SER A 431 14.64 22.91 3.75
N VAL A 432 13.62 22.53 4.51
CA VAL A 432 13.71 22.16 5.94
C VAL A 432 13.53 20.64 6.14
N LEU A 433 12.89 19.96 5.19
CA LEU A 433 12.91 18.50 5.05
C LEU A 433 14.22 18.05 4.42
#